data_AF-A0A830DZT9-F1
#
_entry.id   AF-A0A830DZT9-F1
#
_cell.length_a   1.000
_cell.length_b   1.000
_cell.length_c   1.000
_cell.angle_alpha   90.00
_cell.angle_beta   90.00
_cell.angle_gamma   90.00
#
_symmetry.space_group_name_H-M   'P 1'
#
loop_
_entity.id
_entity.type
_entity.pdbx_description
1 polymer ?
#
loop_
_entity_poly.entity_id
_entity_poly.type
_entity_poly.pdbx_seq_one_letter_code
_entity_poly.pdbx_strand_id
1 'polypeptide(L)'
;MSTSEALNEIANVVAEEVYRYLMHKLPDRLLEDVVINVGFTDPTNYTLEISIDVSANPLLSGLDSIINSAIEFGFKIADYLMDKFKRGELVGLSIGEIERVAEEYAKSLRNNA
;
A
#
# COMPACT_ATOMS: atom_id res chain seq x y z
N MET A 1 17.44 9.68 7.77
CA MET A 1 16.13 9.17 8.16
C MET A 1 16.29 8.24 9.35
N SER A 2 15.55 8.49 10.43
CA SER A 2 15.42 7.62 11.60
C SER A 2 14.58 6.39 11.28
N THR A 3 14.64 5.35 12.12
CA THR A 3 13.80 4.15 11.97
C THR A 3 12.31 4.50 11.93
N SER A 4 11.84 5.39 12.81
CA SER A 4 10.44 5.82 12.84
C SER A 4 10.02 6.55 11.57
N GLU A 5 10.88 7.39 11.02
CA GLU A 5 10.60 8.08 9.75
C GLU A 5 10.52 7.09 8.59
N ALA A 6 11.42 6.11 8.53
CA ALA A 6 11.40 5.07 7.51
C ALA A 6 10.15 4.20 7.58
N LEU A 7 9.72 3.81 8.79
CA LEU A 7 8.49 3.05 8.98
C LEU A 7 7.26 3.87 8.57
N ASN A 8 7.18 5.14 8.95
CA ASN A 8 6.10 6.02 8.50
C ASN A 8 6.08 6.19 6.98
N GLU A 9 7.24 6.34 6.34
CA GLU A 9 7.34 6.44 4.89
C GLU A 9 6.91 5.14 4.21
N ILE A 10 7.31 3.97 4.72
CA ILE A 10 6.82 2.67 4.23
C ILE A 10 5.29 2.59 4.32
N ALA A 11 4.70 2.95 5.45
CA ALA A 11 3.25 2.92 5.62
C ALA A 11 2.54 3.85 4.63
N ASN A 12 3.03 5.08 4.45
CA ASN A 12 2.48 6.04 3.49
C ASN A 12 2.57 5.53 2.05
N VAL A 13 3.72 4.98 1.65
CA VAL A 13 3.93 4.45 0.31
C VAL A 13 3.05 3.24 0.03
N VAL A 14 2.86 2.36 1.03
CA VAL A 14 1.90 1.23 0.91
C VAL A 14 0.48 1.76 0.72
N ALA A 15 0.05 2.76 1.51
CA ALA A 15 -1.27 3.37 1.34
C ALA A 15 -1.46 3.96 -0.06
N GLU A 16 -0.45 4.65 -0.57
CA GLU A 16 -0.49 5.26 -1.91
C GLU A 16 -0.56 4.21 -3.02
N GLU A 17 0.22 3.15 -2.96
CA GLU A 17 0.17 2.10 -3.97
C GLU A 17 -1.15 1.30 -3.91
N VAL A 18 -1.72 1.08 -2.71
CA VAL A 18 -3.07 0.52 -2.56
C VAL A 18 -4.11 1.44 -3.19
N TYR A 19 -4.02 2.76 -2.96
CA TYR A 19 -4.90 3.74 -3.59
C TYR A 19 -4.80 3.70 -5.11
N ARG A 20 -3.58 3.75 -5.66
CA ARG A 20 -3.33 3.68 -7.10
C ARG A 20 -3.87 2.37 -7.70
N TYR A 21 -3.75 1.25 -6.99
CA TYR A 21 -4.32 -0.02 -7.41
C TYR A 21 -5.85 0.02 -7.45
N LEU A 22 -6.49 0.54 -6.39
CA LEU A 22 -7.94 0.69 -6.32
C LEU A 22 -8.48 1.58 -7.43
N MET A 23 -7.89 2.74 -7.66
CA MET A 23 -8.32 3.67 -8.72
C MET A 23 -8.14 3.09 -10.13
N HIS A 24 -7.21 2.14 -10.31
CA HIS A 24 -7.06 1.44 -11.57
C HIS A 24 -8.15 0.37 -11.80
N LYS A 25 -8.73 -0.18 -10.73
CA LYS A 25 -9.74 -1.25 -10.78
C LYS A 25 -11.17 -0.73 -10.65
N LEU A 26 -11.36 0.39 -9.95
CA LEU A 26 -12.65 0.99 -9.69
C LEU A 26 -12.99 2.03 -10.75
N PRO A 27 -14.21 2.02 -11.30
CA PRO A 27 -14.64 3.09 -12.19
C PRO A 27 -14.94 4.35 -11.38
N ASP A 28 -14.21 5.44 -11.64
CA ASP A 28 -14.32 6.74 -10.94
C ASP A 28 -15.78 7.23 -10.76
N ARG A 29 -16.66 6.92 -11.71
CA ARG A 29 -18.06 7.38 -11.71
C ARG A 29 -18.96 6.67 -10.70
N LEU A 30 -18.53 5.52 -10.18
CA LEU A 30 -19.30 4.73 -9.21
C LEU A 30 -18.69 4.79 -7.81
N LEU A 31 -17.56 5.47 -7.64
CA LEU A 31 -16.89 5.68 -6.37
C LEU A 31 -17.47 6.93 -5.69
N GLU A 32 -17.86 6.82 -4.43
CA GLU A 32 -18.33 7.96 -3.63
C GLU A 32 -17.25 8.42 -2.65
N ASP A 33 -16.62 7.47 -1.95
CA ASP A 33 -15.55 7.75 -0.99
C ASP A 33 -14.61 6.55 -0.85
N VAL A 34 -13.34 6.82 -0.55
CA VAL A 34 -12.32 5.80 -0.24
C VAL A 34 -11.44 6.33 0.87
N VAL A 35 -11.39 5.58 1.97
CA VAL A 35 -10.48 5.82 3.08
C VAL A 35 -9.54 4.63 3.19
N ILE A 36 -8.23 4.89 3.11
CA ILE A 36 -7.19 3.89 3.25
C ILE A 36 -6.34 4.27 4.45
N ASN A 37 -6.31 3.40 5.45
CA ASN A 37 -5.48 3.56 6.63
C ASN A 37 -4.41 2.48 6.62
N VAL A 38 -3.15 2.90 6.60
CA VAL A 38 -2.00 2.01 6.74
C VAL A 38 -1.13 2.51 7.87
N GLY A 39 -0.79 1.63 8.79
CA GLY A 39 0.00 2.02 9.96
C GLY A 39 0.56 0.85 10.74
N PHE A 40 1.62 1.11 11.48
CA PHE A 40 2.20 0.14 12.39
C PHE A 40 1.46 0.16 13.73
N THR A 41 0.72 -0.90 14.03
CA THR A 41 0.02 -1.07 15.33
C THR A 41 0.98 -1.49 16.44
N ASP A 42 2.07 -2.17 16.08
CA ASP A 42 3.21 -2.44 16.95
C ASP A 42 4.52 -2.18 16.19
N PRO A 43 5.13 -1.00 16.34
CA PRO A 43 6.39 -0.65 15.70
C PRO A 43 7.60 -1.48 16.17
N THR A 44 7.52 -2.12 17.35
CA THR A 44 8.61 -2.93 17.91
C THR A 44 8.66 -4.28 17.19
N ASN A 45 7.49 -4.85 16.92
CA ASN A 45 7.36 -6.11 16.19
C ASN A 45 7.09 -5.92 14.69
N TYR A 46 7.10 -4.67 14.22
CA TYR A 46 6.79 -4.29 12.83
C TYR A 46 5.43 -4.82 12.34
N THR A 47 4.43 -4.83 13.21
CA THR A 47 3.07 -5.24 12.82
C THR A 47 2.40 -4.09 12.07
N LEU A 48 2.17 -4.29 10.77
CA LEU A 48 1.48 -3.35 9.90
C LEU A 48 0.02 -3.77 9.73
N GLU A 49 -0.89 -2.81 9.84
CA GLU A 49 -2.31 -2.97 9.54
C GLU A 49 -2.66 -2.15 8.29
N ILE A 50 -3.51 -2.73 7.44
CA ILE A 50 -4.11 -2.09 6.27
C ILE A 50 -5.62 -2.19 6.43
N SER A 51 -6.30 -1.05 6.51
CA SER A 51 -7.75 -0.94 6.51
C SER A 51 -8.21 -0.11 5.32
N ILE A 52 -9.24 -0.58 4.63
CA ILE A 52 -9.81 0.07 3.45
C ILE A 52 -11.32 0.13 3.62
N ASP A 53 -11.84 1.35 3.71
CA ASP A 53 -13.27 1.62 3.69
C ASP A 53 -13.62 2.26 2.35
N VAL A 54 -14.53 1.65 1.59
CA VAL A 54 -14.99 2.15 0.29
C VAL A 54 -16.50 2.33 0.30
N SER A 55 -16.94 3.54 -0.03
CA SER A 55 -18.34 3.82 -0.35
C SER A 55 -18.48 3.92 -1.87
N ALA A 56 -19.41 3.15 -2.43
CA ALA A 56 -19.65 3.10 -3.86
C ALA A 56 -21.13 2.98 -4.17
N ASN A 57 -21.48 3.36 -5.39
CA ASN A 57 -22.83 3.22 -5.91
C ASN A 57 -23.28 1.73 -5.85
N PRO A 58 -24.52 1.42 -5.44
CA PRO A 58 -25.02 0.04 -5.36
C PRO A 58 -24.97 -0.76 -6.66
N LEU A 59 -24.84 -0.08 -7.81
CA LEU A 59 -24.68 -0.73 -9.12
C LEU A 59 -23.27 -1.30 -9.34
N LEU A 60 -22.29 -0.95 -8.48
CA LEU A 60 -20.95 -1.51 -8.52
C LEU A 60 -20.95 -2.91 -7.89
N SER A 61 -20.99 -3.93 -8.73
CA SER A 61 -20.81 -5.32 -8.31
C SER A 61 -19.33 -5.68 -8.11
N GLY A 62 -19.04 -6.56 -7.16
CA GLY A 62 -17.69 -7.11 -6.97
C GLY A 62 -16.73 -6.25 -6.16
N LEU A 63 -17.23 -5.21 -5.46
CA LEU A 63 -16.43 -4.31 -4.64
C LEU A 63 -15.56 -5.06 -3.63
N ASP A 64 -16.12 -6.01 -2.87
CA ASP A 64 -15.38 -6.80 -1.88
C ASP A 64 -14.19 -7.54 -2.49
N SER A 65 -14.36 -8.09 -3.70
CA SER A 65 -13.27 -8.78 -4.40
C SER A 65 -12.16 -7.82 -4.81
N ILE A 66 -12.51 -6.59 -5.21
CA ILE A 66 -11.55 -5.55 -5.58
C ILE A 66 -10.79 -5.08 -4.34
N ILE A 67 -11.49 -4.85 -3.22
CA ILE A 67 -10.90 -4.47 -1.93
C ILE A 67 -9.95 -5.57 -1.45
N ASN A 68 -10.38 -6.83 -1.43
CA ASN A 68 -9.52 -7.95 -1.02
C ASN A 68 -8.26 -8.05 -1.88
N SER A 69 -8.40 -7.85 -3.20
CA SER A 69 -7.24 -7.83 -4.10
C SER A 69 -6.29 -6.66 -3.82
N ALA A 70 -6.82 -5.49 -3.44
CA ALA A 70 -6.04 -4.33 -3.08
C ALA A 70 -5.30 -4.52 -1.75
N ILE A 71 -5.93 -5.17 -0.77
CA ILE A 71 -5.31 -5.55 0.51
C ILE A 71 -4.15 -6.52 0.25
N GLU A 72 -4.36 -7.58 -0.53
CA GLU A 72 -3.30 -8.52 -0.90
C GLU A 72 -2.15 -7.84 -1.63
N PHE A 73 -2.45 -6.91 -2.54
CA PHE A 73 -1.45 -6.10 -3.23
C PHE A 73 -0.65 -5.23 -2.25
N GLY A 74 -1.32 -4.56 -1.33
CA GLY A 74 -0.70 -3.78 -0.26
C GLY A 74 0.23 -4.61 0.62
N PHE A 75 -0.20 -5.80 1.04
CA PHE A 75 0.64 -6.70 1.83
C PHE A 75 1.88 -7.17 1.06
N LYS A 76 1.77 -7.48 -0.24
CA LYS A 76 2.95 -7.85 -1.05
C LYS A 76 3.98 -6.72 -1.08
N ILE A 77 3.55 -5.47 -1.22
CA ILE A 77 4.43 -4.30 -1.20
C ILE A 77 5.03 -4.11 0.19
N ALA A 78 4.21 -4.19 1.24
CA ALA A 78 4.66 -4.09 2.61
C ALA A 78 5.74 -5.13 2.94
N ASP A 79 5.52 -6.39 2.59
CA ASP A 79 6.48 -7.48 2.81
C ASP A 79 7.81 -7.20 2.10
N TYR A 80 7.76 -6.74 0.85
CA TYR A 80 8.94 -6.39 0.07
C TYR A 80 9.74 -5.23 0.70
N LEU A 81 9.06 -4.14 1.05
CA LEU A 81 9.69 -2.97 1.68
C LEU A 81 10.23 -3.31 3.06
N MET A 82 9.52 -4.12 3.84
CA MET A 82 9.96 -4.55 5.16
C MET A 82 11.16 -5.50 5.12
N ASP A 83 11.26 -6.40 4.14
CA ASP A 83 12.46 -7.22 3.93
C ASP A 83 13.67 -6.33 3.63
N LYS A 84 13.53 -5.35 2.73
CA LYS A 84 14.58 -4.37 2.43
C LYS A 84 14.96 -3.51 3.64
N PHE A 85 13.98 -3.06 4.41
CA PHE A 85 14.19 -2.30 5.63
C PHE A 85 15.01 -3.11 6.65
N LYS A 86 14.63 -4.36 6.91
CA LYS A 86 15.32 -5.28 7.84
C LYS A 86 16.75 -5.60 7.41
N ARG A 87 17.03 -5.57 6.11
CA ARG A 87 18.39 -5.73 5.54
C ARG A 87 19.21 -4.44 5.58
N GLY A 88 18.63 -3.32 6.00
CA GLY A 88 19.28 -2.02 6.01
C GLY A 88 19.38 -1.36 4.63
N GLU A 89 18.72 -1.91 3.60
CA GLU A 89 18.77 -1.39 2.22
C GLU A 89 17.99 -0.09 2.03
N LEU A 90 17.05 0.19 2.93
CA LEU A 90 16.28 1.44 2.95
C LEU A 90 16.87 2.49 3.91
N VAL A 91 17.86 2.10 4.73
CA VAL A 91 18.45 2.97 5.74
C VAL A 91 19.47 3.90 5.06
N GLY A 92 19.24 5.21 5.15
CA GLY A 92 20.10 6.22 4.52
C GLY A 92 19.62 6.68 3.14
N LEU A 93 18.53 6.11 2.62
CA LEU A 93 17.83 6.66 1.48
C LEU A 93 17.17 8.00 1.82
N SER A 94 17.02 8.82 0.79
CA SER A 94 16.30 10.09 0.84
C SER A 94 14.79 9.87 0.72
N ILE A 95 14.01 10.83 1.23
CA ILE A 95 12.54 10.82 1.12
C ILE A 95 12.15 10.72 -0.36
N GLY A 96 11.26 9.78 -0.69
CA GLY A 96 10.80 9.50 -2.06
C GLY A 96 11.57 8.37 -2.78
N GLU A 97 12.71 7.92 -2.26
CA GLU A 97 13.38 6.74 -2.83
C GLU A 97 12.66 5.44 -2.44
N ILE A 98 12.02 5.38 -1.26
CA ILE A 98 11.15 4.28 -0.88
C ILE A 98 9.95 4.20 -1.83
N GLU A 99 9.38 5.34 -2.20
CA GLU A 99 8.32 5.42 -3.22
C GLU A 99 8.79 4.86 -4.56
N ARG A 100 9.96 5.28 -5.07
CA ARG A 100 10.52 4.74 -6.32
C ARG A 100 10.70 3.23 -6.27
N VAL A 101 11.24 2.70 -5.17
CA VAL A 101 11.44 1.24 -4.97
C VAL A 101 10.09 0.51 -4.94
N ALA A 102 9.10 1.06 -4.25
CA ALA A 102 7.76 0.49 -4.21
C ALA A 102 7.08 0.54 -5.58
N GLU A 103 7.19 1.62 -6.33
CA GLU A 103 6.64 1.75 -7.68
C GLU A 103 7.22 0.71 -8.65
N GLU A 104 8.55 0.51 -8.62
CA GLU A 104 9.22 -0.48 -9.47
C GLU A 104 8.69 -1.89 -9.17
N TYR A 105 8.56 -2.22 -7.89
CA TYR A 105 8.01 -3.51 -7.46
C TYR A 105 6.52 -3.64 -7.81
N ALA A 106 5.71 -2.60 -7.55
CA ALA A 106 4.30 -2.53 -7.89
C ALA A 106 4.05 -2.74 -9.38
N LYS A 107 4.86 -2.11 -10.26
CA LYS A 107 4.81 -2.34 -11.72
C LYS A 107 5.11 -3.81 -12.05
N SER A 108 6.08 -4.42 -11.39
CA SER A 108 6.41 -5.84 -11.59
C SER A 108 5.27 -6.78 -11.20
N LEU A 109 4.52 -6.46 -10.14
CA LEU A 109 3.36 -7.25 -9.72
C LEU A 109 2.21 -7.15 -10.72
N ARG A 110 1.94 -5.95 -11.25
CA ARG A 110 0.88 -5.71 -12.23
C ARG A 110 1.14 -6.43 -13.57
N ASN A 111 2.40 -6.56 -13.97
CA ASN A 111 2.78 -7.23 -15.22
C ASN A 111 2.76 -8.77 -15.13
N ASN A 112 2.68 -9.33 -13.92
CA ASN A 112 2.69 -10.77 -13.65
C ASN A 112 1.32 -11.32 -13.19
N ALA A 113 0.28 -10.49 -13.16
CA ALA A 113 -1.09 -10.83 -12.78
C ALA A 113 -2.00 -10.89 -14.02
#